data_AF-A0A3D1LC62-F1
#
_entry.id   AF-A0A3D1LC62-F1
#
_cell.length_a   1.000
_cell.length_b   1.000
_cell.length_c   1.000
_cell.angle_alpha   90.00
_cell.angle_beta   90.00
_cell.angle_gamma   90.00
#
_symmetry.space_group_name_H-M   'P 1'
#
loop_
_entity.id
_entity.type
_entity.pdbx_description
1 polymer ?
#
loop_
_entity_poly.entity_id
_entity_poly.type
_entity_poly.pdbx_seq_one_letter_code
_entity_poly.pdbx_strand_id
1 'polypeptide(L)'
;VDQVWVKANETEVLVPVSSVKEGDLVVVRTGNLIALDGKVVEGEAMVNQSSMTGESMPVVKHEGSFVYAGTVCEEGECVFRVE
;
A
#
# COMPACT_ATOMS: atom_id res chain seq x y z
N VAL A 1 -12.04 -0.29 -4.72
CA VAL A 1 -10.89 -0.74 -5.53
C VAL A 1 -10.96 -2.24 -5.54
N ASP A 2 -11.05 -2.84 -6.73
CA ASP A 2 -11.30 -4.29 -6.85
C ASP A 2 -10.03 -5.07 -7.19
N GLN A 3 -8.95 -4.35 -7.55
CA GLN A 3 -7.68 -4.94 -8.00
C GLN A 3 -6.48 -4.22 -7.38
N VAL A 4 -5.40 -4.95 -7.17
CA VAL A 4 -4.11 -4.46 -6.69
C VAL A 4 -2.95 -5.08 -7.47
N TRP A 5 -1.82 -4.36 -7.51
CA TRP A 5 -0.59 -4.86 -8.10
C TRP A 5 0.14 -5.73 -7.08
N VAL A 6 0.38 -6.99 -7.41
CA VAL A 6 1.19 -7.91 -6.61
C VAL A 6 2.54 -8.11 -7.29
N LYS A 7 3.63 -7.94 -6.54
CA LYS A 7 5.00 -8.17 -6.99
C LYS A 7 5.30 -9.67 -6.92
N ALA A 8 5.34 -10.31 -8.09
CA ALA A 8 5.72 -11.71 -8.26
C ALA A 8 7.11 -11.77 -8.91
N ASN A 9 8.15 -12.00 -8.09
CA ASN A 9 9.56 -11.94 -8.49
C ASN A 9 9.94 -10.55 -9.02
N GLU A 10 10.37 -10.46 -10.29
CA GLU A 10 10.77 -9.22 -10.98
C GLU A 10 9.59 -8.59 -11.77
N THR A 11 8.38 -9.13 -11.64
CA THR A 11 7.20 -8.67 -12.38
C THR A 11 6.07 -8.27 -11.46
N GLU A 12 5.20 -7.40 -11.95
CA GLU A 12 3.99 -6.99 -11.26
C GLU A 12 2.77 -7.49 -12.01
N VAL A 13 1.82 -8.06 -11.28
CA VAL A 13 0.57 -8.58 -11.84
C VAL A 13 -0.61 -7.93 -11.16
N LEU A 14 -1.58 -7.48 -11.96
CA LEU A 14 -2.82 -6.91 -11.46
C LEU A 14 -3.78 -8.05 -11.13
N VAL A 15 -4.11 -8.22 -9.85
CA VAL A 15 -4.96 -9.31 -9.36
C VAL A 15 -6.13 -8.76 -8.53
N PRO A 16 -7.25 -9.50 -8.42
CA PRO A 16 -8.32 -9.13 -7.50
C PRO A 16 -7.82 -9.05 -6.06
N VAL A 17 -8.26 -8.05 -5.29
CA VAL A 17 -7.90 -7.91 -3.86
C VAL A 17 -8.22 -9.19 -3.08
N SER A 18 -9.33 -9.85 -3.42
CA SER A 18 -9.77 -11.12 -2.79
C SER A 18 -8.85 -12.32 -3.04
N SER A 19 -7.90 -12.21 -3.98
CA SER A 19 -6.94 -13.28 -4.28
C SER A 19 -5.61 -13.14 -3.53
N VAL A 20 -5.38 -11.98 -2.90
CA VAL A 20 -4.18 -11.66 -2.15
C VAL A 20 -4.19 -12.38 -0.80
N LYS A 21 -3.02 -12.88 -0.40
CA LYS A 21 -2.82 -13.63 0.85
C LYS A 21 -1.83 -12.92 1.77
N GLU A 22 -1.88 -13.29 3.04
CA GLU A 22 -0.85 -12.89 4.01
C GLU A 22 0.54 -13.26 3.50
N GLY A 23 1.48 -12.34 3.58
CA GLY A 23 2.84 -12.48 3.05
C GLY A 23 3.03 -12.04 1.59
N ASP A 24 1.97 -11.81 0.82
CA ASP A 24 2.09 -11.27 -0.54
C ASP A 24 2.63 -9.83 -0.52
N LEU A 25 3.36 -9.48 -1.58
CA LEU A 25 3.93 -8.15 -1.75
C LEU A 25 3.04 -7.31 -2.67
N VAL A 26 2.44 -6.25 -2.14
CA VAL A 26 1.55 -5.35 -2.86
C VAL A 26 2.28 -4.05 -3.18
N VAL A 27 2.21 -3.62 -4.43
CA VAL A 27 2.80 -2.36 -4.92
C VAL A 27 1.75 -1.26 -4.88
N VAL A 28 2.12 -0.12 -4.29
CA VAL A 28 1.26 1.05 -4.16
C VAL A 28 1.96 2.26 -4.76
N ARG A 29 1.29 2.95 -5.66
CA ARG A 29 1.75 4.17 -6.32
C ARG A 29 0.87 5.36 -5.98
N THR A 30 1.35 6.56 -6.27
CA THR A 30 0.55 7.80 -6.22
C THR A 30 -0.86 7.60 -6.80
N GLY A 31 -1.86 7.98 -6.01
CA GLY A 31 -3.29 7.88 -6.32
C GLY A 31 -3.90 6.50 -6.03
N ASN A 32 -3.13 5.49 -5.62
CA ASN A 32 -3.68 4.18 -5.28
C ASN A 32 -4.27 4.20 -3.86
N LEU A 33 -5.44 3.57 -3.72
CA LEU A 33 -5.99 3.18 -2.44
C LEU A 33 -5.21 1.98 -1.90
N ILE A 34 -4.76 2.06 -0.65
CA ILE A 34 -4.23 0.92 0.07
C ILE A 34 -5.44 0.04 0.47
N ALA A 35 -5.55 -1.13 -0.15
CA ALA A 35 -6.72 -2.01 0.01
C ALA A 35 -6.60 -3.00 1.18
N LEU A 36 -5.38 -3.22 1.68
CA LEU A 36 -5.05 -4.21 2.71
C LEU A 36 -4.07 -3.61 3.72
N ASP A 37 -4.12 -4.10 4.95
CA ASP A 37 -3.13 -3.76 5.96
C ASP A 37 -1.80 -4.45 5.69
N GLY A 38 -0.72 -3.86 6.18
CA GLY A 38 0.58 -4.50 6.10
C GLY A 38 1.74 -3.59 6.44
N LYS A 39 2.94 -4.06 6.09
CA LYS A 39 4.19 -3.42 6.46
C LYS A 39 5.05 -3.15 5.24
N VAL A 40 5.49 -1.90 5.07
CA VAL A 40 6.36 -1.49 3.96
C VAL A 40 7.68 -2.25 4.05
N VAL A 41 8.10 -2.81 2.93
CA VAL A 41 9.36 -3.57 2.77
C VAL A 41 10.32 -2.96 1.75
N GLU A 42 9.84 -2.03 0.93
CA GLU A 42 10.65 -1.35 -0.10
C GLU A 42 10.03 0.01 -0.44
N GLY A 43 10.87 1.00 -0.69
CA GLY A 43 10.45 2.32 -1.18
C GLY A 43 9.94 3.28 -0.10
N GLU A 44 9.36 4.37 -0.56
CA GLU A 44 8.84 5.46 0.28
C GLU A 44 7.61 6.09 -0.36
N ALA A 45 6.57 6.31 0.45
CA ALA A 45 5.33 6.92 0.01
C ALA A 45 4.75 7.86 1.07
N MET A 46 4.10 8.94 0.64
CA MET A 46 3.29 9.79 1.50
C MET A 46 1.86 9.29 1.48
N VAL A 47 1.36 8.84 2.64
CA VAL A 47 0.03 8.25 2.77
C VAL A 47 -0.91 9.18 3.50
N ASN A 48 -1.98 9.58 2.84
CA ASN A 48 -3.09 10.31 3.46
C ASN A 48 -3.94 9.34 4.28
N GLN A 49 -3.90 9.55 5.59
CA GLN A 49 -4.65 8.80 6.59
C GLN A 49 -5.81 9.62 7.19
N SER A 50 -6.22 10.73 6.55
CA SER A 50 -7.30 11.61 7.02
C SER A 50 -8.62 10.86 7.22
N SER A 51 -8.90 9.84 6.41
CA SER A 51 -10.08 8.98 6.56
C SER A 51 -10.08 8.18 7.87
N MET A 52 -8.92 8.02 8.51
CA MET A 52 -8.75 7.29 9.77
C MET A 52 -8.48 8.24 10.96
N THR A 53 -7.58 9.22 10.82
CA THR A 53 -7.15 10.09 11.92
C THR A 53 -7.79 11.49 11.90
N GLY A 54 -8.37 11.91 10.78
CA GLY A 54 -8.87 13.27 10.58
C GLY A 54 -7.77 14.31 10.31
N GLU A 55 -6.50 13.91 10.26
CA GLU A 55 -5.38 14.81 9.97
C GLU A 55 -5.20 14.99 8.46
N SER A 56 -5.12 16.24 8.00
CA SER A 56 -5.01 16.54 6.56
C SER A 56 -3.62 16.36 5.98
N MET A 57 -2.57 16.22 6.80
CA MET A 57 -1.20 16.08 6.31
C MET A 57 -0.87 14.61 6.03
N PRO A 58 -0.42 14.25 4.82
CA PRO A 58 0.07 12.91 4.52
C PRO A 58 1.24 12.53 5.42
N VAL A 59 1.27 11.26 5.83
CA VAL A 59 2.33 10.71 6.68
C VAL A 59 3.30 9.93 5.81
N VAL A 60 4.60 10.19 5.97
CA VAL A 60 5.65 9.45 5.28
C VAL A 60 5.70 8.00 5.78
N LYS A 61 5.70 7.06 4.85
CA LYS A 61 5.84 5.63 5.06
C LYS A 61 7.08 5.16 4.32
N HIS A 62 8.01 4.61 5.08
CA HIS A 62 9.27 4.01 4.60
C HIS A 62 9.36 2.57 5.08
N GLU A 63 10.38 1.84 4.65
CA GLU A 63 10.63 0.46 5.10
C GLU A 63 10.48 0.28 6.62
N GLY A 64 9.66 -0.69 7.02
CA GLY A 64 9.32 -0.95 8.41
C GLY A 64 8.08 -0.18 8.93
N SER A 65 7.56 0.79 8.19
CA SER A 65 6.32 1.49 8.52
C SER A 65 5.09 0.62 8.25
N PHE A 66 4.04 0.78 9.07
CA PHE A 66 2.73 0.19 8.81
C PHE A 66 1.90 1.04 7.86
N VAL A 67 1.22 0.39 6.94
CA VAL A 67 0.17 0.97 6.09
C VAL A 67 -1.16 0.32 6.41
N TYR A 68 -2.24 1.07 6.23
CA TYR A 68 -3.57 0.66 6.64
C TYR A 68 -4.57 0.73 5.50
N ALA A 69 -5.48 -0.24 5.44
CA ALA A 69 -6.55 -0.30 4.47
C ALA A 69 -7.45 0.94 4.56
N GLY A 70 -7.89 1.42 3.41
CA GLY A 70 -8.73 2.61 3.30
C GLY A 70 -7.95 3.95 3.28
N THR A 71 -6.62 3.91 3.34
CA THR A 71 -5.76 5.07 3.17
C THR A 71 -5.32 5.22 1.72
N VAL A 72 -4.83 6.40 1.33
CA VAL A 72 -4.45 6.70 -0.06
C VAL A 72 -3.00 7.12 -0.12
N CYS A 73 -2.23 6.54 -1.05
CA CYS A 73 -0.91 7.04 -1.39
C CYS A 73 -1.07 8.32 -2.22
N GLU A 74 -0.58 9.45 -1.72
CA GLU A 74 -0.63 10.73 -2.41
C GLU A 74 0.64 11.03 -3.21
N GLU A 75 1.78 10.51 -2.77
CA GLU A 75 3.05 10.72 -3.44
C GLU A 75 3.99 9.53 -3.22
N GLY A 76 4.81 9.23 -4.22
CA GLY A 76 5.82 8.17 -4.16
C GLY A 76 5.30 6.79 -4.53
N GLU A 77 6.12 5.80 -4.23
CA GLU A 77 5.86 4.40 -4.50
C GLU A 77 6.48 3.54 -3.39
N CYS A 78 5.70 2.59 -2.89
CA CYS A 78 6.21 1.62 -1.93
C CYS A 78 5.64 0.23 -2.20
N VAL A 79 6.38 -0.78 -1.75
CA VAL A 79 5.91 -2.16 -1.69
C VAL A 79 5.70 -2.52 -0.24
N PHE A 80 4.53 -3.06 0.09
CA PHE A 80 4.24 -3.55 1.43
C PHE A 80 3.90 -5.03 1.40
N ARG A 81 4.28 -5.73 2.46
CA ARG A 81 3.90 -7.12 2.70
C ARG A 81 2.58 -7.14 3.46
N VAL A 82 1.61 -7.90 2.98
CA VAL A 82 0.32 -8.08 3.64
C VAL A 82 0.50 -8.82 4.96
N GLU A 83 -0.13 -8.29 6.02
CA GLU A 83 -0.19 -8.86 7.38
C GLU A 83 -1.65 -8.98 7.85
#